data_AF-A0AAX0IHY3-F1
#
_entry.id   AF-A0AAX0IHY3-F1
#
_cell.length_a   1.000
_cell.length_b   1.000
_cell.length_c   1.000
_cell.angle_alpha   90.00
_cell.angle_beta   90.00
_cell.angle_gamma   90.00
#
_symmetry.space_group_name_H-M   'P 1'
#
loop_
_entity.id
_entity.type
_entity.pdbx_description
1 polymer ?
#
loop_
_entity_poly.entity_id
_entity_poly.type
_entity_poly.pdbx_seq_one_letter_code
_entity_poly.pdbx_strand_id
1 'polypeptide(L)'
;MQEMSNVVRAVAMPPGASIAPLYQGSNLADAYAVGLPSAGVRQMDMQALARVVLCSQPRWAQWLLAVRDIIVTPFGIKTAKQLAAKPDGRIGIFRIYAVSDDEIIVGEDDSHLDFRLSVLRNRDTGLHGSITFSTVVHCHNWIGRSYILLIRPFHKLVVRRTLARAVKGGFA
;
A
#
# COMPACT_ATOMS: atom_id res chain seq x y z
N MET A 1 1.77 22.88 -16.12
CA MET A 1 1.07 22.22 -14.99
C MET A 1 0.34 21.01 -15.53
N GLN A 2 0.80 19.79 -15.23
CA GLN A 2 0.13 18.58 -15.70
C GLN A 2 -1.14 18.36 -14.89
N GLU A 3 -2.31 18.40 -15.53
CA GLU A 3 -3.55 17.90 -14.96
C GLU A 3 -3.37 16.42 -14.58
N MET A 4 -3.27 16.15 -13.28
CA MET A 4 -3.40 14.79 -12.78
C MET A 4 -4.88 14.41 -12.83
N SER A 5 -5.24 13.65 -13.87
CA SER A 5 -6.56 13.05 -13.97
C SER A 5 -6.80 12.06 -12.82
N ASN A 6 -8.07 11.75 -12.52
CA ASN A 6 -8.51 10.70 -11.58
C ASN A 6 -8.08 9.27 -12.00
N VAL A 7 -7.10 9.15 -12.90
CA VAL A 7 -6.55 7.91 -13.44
C VAL A 7 -5.29 7.58 -12.67
N VAL A 8 -5.21 6.34 -12.21
CA VAL A 8 -4.02 5.82 -11.52
C VAL A 8 -2.86 5.70 -12.51
N ARG A 9 -1.72 6.31 -12.19
CA ARG A 9 -0.51 6.29 -13.02
C ARG A 9 0.65 5.69 -12.24
N ALA A 10 1.48 4.91 -12.91
CA ALA A 10 2.78 4.52 -12.34
C ALA A 10 3.69 5.76 -12.35
N VAL A 11 4.41 5.99 -11.25
CA VAL A 11 5.31 7.13 -11.09
C VAL A 11 6.67 6.65 -10.58
N ALA A 12 7.68 7.53 -10.66
CA ALA A 12 8.95 7.28 -10.01
C ALA A 12 8.78 7.25 -8.48
N MET A 13 9.66 6.51 -7.80
CA MET A 13 9.64 6.45 -6.32
C MET A 13 9.89 7.86 -5.76
N PRO A 14 9.07 8.35 -4.83
CA PRO A 14 9.19 9.71 -4.30
C PRO A 14 10.44 9.83 -3.40
N PRO A 15 11.48 10.60 -3.79
CA PRO A 15 12.73 10.66 -3.03
C PRO A 15 12.59 11.39 -1.70
N GLY A 16 11.59 12.26 -1.56
CA GLY A 16 11.29 13.00 -0.33
C GLY A 16 10.35 12.25 0.64
N ALA A 17 9.94 11.03 0.31
CA ALA A 17 9.11 10.23 1.21
C ALA A 17 9.97 9.63 2.34
N SER A 18 9.41 9.50 3.53
CA SER A 18 10.08 8.91 4.69
C SER A 18 10.42 7.44 4.47
N ILE A 19 9.73 6.75 3.56
CA ILE A 19 10.05 5.38 3.13
C ILE A 19 11.29 5.29 2.21
N ALA A 20 11.80 6.41 1.70
CA ALA A 20 12.87 6.43 0.70
C ALA A 20 14.18 5.70 1.08
N PRO A 21 14.64 5.73 2.34
CA PRO A 21 15.81 4.95 2.75
C PRO A 21 15.68 3.44 2.47
N LEU A 22 14.45 2.91 2.41
CA LEU A 22 14.20 1.50 2.15
C LEU A 22 14.26 1.14 0.66
N TYR A 23 14.40 2.10 -0.26
CA TYR A 23 14.39 1.81 -1.69
C TYR A 23 15.63 1.02 -2.13
N GLN A 24 16.80 1.35 -1.57
CA GLN A 24 18.05 0.69 -1.91
C GLN A 24 18.04 -0.76 -1.42
N GLY A 25 18.48 -1.69 -2.26
CA GLY A 25 18.54 -3.13 -1.95
C GLY A 25 17.20 -3.86 -1.98
N SER A 26 16.08 -3.16 -2.26
CA SER A 26 14.76 -3.78 -2.31
C SER A 26 14.60 -4.79 -3.46
N ASN A 27 13.86 -5.86 -3.20
CA ASN A 27 13.51 -6.88 -4.20
C ASN A 27 12.26 -6.49 -5.01
N LEU A 28 11.44 -5.61 -4.45
CA LEU A 28 10.36 -4.93 -5.17
C LEU A 28 10.27 -3.49 -4.66
N ALA A 29 10.29 -2.55 -5.60
CA ALA A 29 9.89 -1.16 -5.38
C ALA A 29 8.95 -0.75 -6.51
N ASP A 30 7.77 -0.25 -6.18
CA ASP A 30 6.90 0.42 -7.14
C ASP A 30 6.13 1.57 -6.50
N ALA A 31 5.75 2.55 -7.35
CA ALA A 31 4.97 3.70 -6.93
C ALA A 31 3.85 4.00 -7.92
N TYR A 32 2.68 4.34 -7.39
CA TYR A 32 1.50 4.72 -8.17
C TYR A 32 0.87 5.96 -7.58
N ALA A 33 0.58 6.94 -8.43
CA ALA A 33 -0.06 8.18 -8.02
C ALA A 33 -1.46 8.31 -8.62
N VAL A 34 -2.34 9.01 -7.89
CA VAL A 34 -3.66 9.41 -8.36
C VAL A 34 -4.08 10.75 -7.78
N GLY A 35 -4.85 11.52 -8.55
CA GLY A 35 -5.41 12.79 -8.11
C GLY A 35 -6.48 12.61 -7.03
N LEU A 36 -6.58 13.59 -6.13
CA LEU A 36 -7.65 13.66 -5.14
C LEU A 36 -8.94 14.20 -5.79
N PRO A 37 -10.11 13.59 -5.51
CA PRO A 37 -11.37 14.00 -6.14
C PRO A 37 -11.96 15.27 -5.52
N SER A 38 -11.57 15.64 -4.29
CA SER A 38 -12.07 16.84 -3.64
C SER A 38 -11.09 17.39 -2.59
N ALA A 39 -11.23 18.69 -2.27
CA ALA A 39 -10.48 19.35 -1.21
C ALA A 39 -10.79 18.81 0.20
N GLY A 40 -11.92 18.11 0.40
CA GLY A 40 -12.24 17.46 1.67
C GLY A 40 -11.29 16.30 1.99
N VAL A 41 -10.96 15.49 0.97
CA VAL A 41 -10.01 14.38 1.12
C VAL A 41 -8.59 14.90 1.41
N ARG A 42 -8.24 16.09 0.88
CA ARG A 42 -6.96 16.76 1.17
C ARG A 42 -6.79 17.10 2.66
N GLN A 43 -7.87 17.28 3.41
CA GLN A 43 -7.83 17.64 4.83
C GLN A 43 -8.09 16.46 5.77
N MET A 44 -8.39 15.28 5.23
CA MET A 44 -8.65 14.08 6.02
C MET A 44 -7.42 13.68 6.84
N ASP A 45 -7.64 13.13 8.03
CA ASP A 45 -6.59 12.50 8.82
C ASP A 45 -5.90 11.39 8.01
N MET A 46 -4.58 11.26 8.18
CA MET A 46 -3.78 10.36 7.34
C MET A 46 -4.11 8.88 7.60
N GLN A 47 -4.46 8.50 8.84
CA GLN A 47 -4.89 7.14 9.15
C GLN A 47 -6.28 6.85 8.59
N ALA A 48 -7.21 7.81 8.67
CA ALA A 48 -8.53 7.69 8.06
C ALA A 48 -8.42 7.52 6.54
N LEU A 49 -7.60 8.35 5.89
CA LEU A 49 -7.33 8.28 4.46
C LEU A 49 -6.75 6.92 4.06
N ALA A 50 -5.71 6.46 4.76
CA ALA A 50 -5.13 5.14 4.49
C ALA A 50 -6.13 4.00 4.76
N ARG A 51 -6.97 4.10 5.78
CA ARG A 51 -8.02 3.11 6.05
C ARG A 51 -9.00 3.01 4.89
N VAL A 52 -9.50 4.13 4.38
CA VAL A 52 -10.43 4.12 3.24
C VAL A 52 -9.79 3.47 2.01
N VAL A 53 -8.55 3.85 1.68
CA VAL A 53 -7.88 3.29 0.51
C VAL A 53 -7.57 1.80 0.69
N LEU A 54 -6.99 1.41 1.82
CA LEU A 54 -6.62 0.01 2.07
C LEU A 54 -7.85 -0.90 2.19
N CYS A 55 -8.98 -0.39 2.67
CA CYS A 55 -10.25 -1.12 2.69
C CYS A 55 -10.97 -1.14 1.33
N SER A 56 -10.57 -0.29 0.37
CA SER A 56 -11.13 -0.26 -0.99
C SER A 56 -10.64 -1.40 -1.91
N GLN A 57 -9.90 -2.36 -1.36
CA GLN A 57 -9.40 -3.52 -2.08
C GLN A 57 -10.52 -4.27 -2.81
N PRO A 58 -10.27 -4.74 -4.05
CA PRO A 58 -11.27 -5.53 -4.76
C PRO A 58 -11.44 -6.90 -4.11
N ARG A 59 -12.66 -7.46 -4.16
CA ARG A 59 -13.00 -8.76 -3.55
C ARG A 59 -12.09 -9.91 -3.98
N TRP A 60 -11.66 -9.96 -5.24
CA TRP A 60 -10.74 -10.99 -5.72
C TRP A 60 -9.36 -10.90 -5.05
N ALA A 61 -8.91 -9.71 -4.63
CA ALA A 61 -7.66 -9.55 -3.90
C ALA A 61 -7.77 -10.14 -2.49
N GLN A 62 -8.92 -9.95 -1.83
CA GLN A 62 -9.22 -10.59 -0.55
C GLN A 62 -9.23 -12.12 -0.69
N TRP A 63 -9.79 -12.65 -1.78
CA TRP A 63 -9.71 -14.08 -2.10
C TRP A 63 -8.28 -14.57 -2.30
N LEU A 64 -7.43 -13.85 -3.04
CA LEU A 64 -6.02 -14.22 -3.19
C LEU A 64 -5.26 -14.20 -1.86
N LEU A 65 -5.57 -13.25 -0.97
CA LEU A 65 -5.03 -13.23 0.38
C LEU A 65 -5.47 -14.46 1.19
N ALA A 66 -6.74 -14.88 1.05
CA ALA A 66 -7.22 -16.10 1.69
C ALA A 66 -6.54 -17.37 1.13
N VAL A 67 -6.33 -17.43 -0.19
CA VAL A 67 -5.58 -18.54 -0.83
C VAL A 67 -4.14 -18.57 -0.35
N ARG A 68 -3.47 -17.41 -0.28
CA ARG A 68 -2.13 -17.28 0.32
C ARG A 68 -2.15 -17.86 1.73
N ASP A 69 -3.08 -17.43 2.57
CA ASP A 69 -3.17 -17.88 3.96
C ASP A 69 -3.26 -19.40 4.08
N ILE A 70 -4.08 -20.04 3.24
CA ILE A 70 -4.21 -21.51 3.22
C ILE A 70 -2.88 -22.17 2.88
N ILE A 71 -2.16 -21.66 1.88
CA ILE A 71 -0.88 -22.21 1.42
C ILE A 71 0.21 -22.03 2.49
N VAL A 72 0.23 -20.88 3.17
CA VAL A 72 1.31 -20.52 4.09
C VAL A 72 1.07 -20.97 5.54
N THR A 73 -0.16 -21.37 5.90
CA THR A 73 -0.51 -21.86 7.24
C THR A 73 0.37 -23.05 7.69
N PRO A 74 0.62 -24.08 6.87
CA PRO A 74 1.52 -25.20 7.24
C PRO A 74 2.97 -24.78 7.45
N PHE A 75 3.38 -23.62 6.93
CA PHE A 75 4.74 -23.09 7.04
C PHE A 75 4.92 -22.12 8.21
N GLY A 76 3.90 -21.95 9.07
CA GLY A 76 3.98 -21.09 10.27
C GLY A 76 3.99 -19.58 9.97
N ILE A 77 3.63 -19.17 8.76
CA ILE A 77 3.56 -17.77 8.33
C ILE A 77 2.28 -17.12 8.86
N LYS A 78 2.36 -15.83 9.23
CA LYS A 78 1.24 -15.10 9.83
C LYS A 78 0.10 -14.89 8.84
N THR A 79 -1.10 -15.36 9.19
CA THR A 79 -2.31 -15.20 8.37
C THR A 79 -2.91 -13.80 8.50
N ALA A 80 -3.68 -13.36 7.51
CA ALA A 80 -4.42 -12.09 7.52
C ALA A 80 -5.34 -11.98 8.75
N LYS A 81 -5.97 -13.10 9.16
CA LYS A 81 -6.85 -13.14 10.34
C LYS A 81 -6.09 -12.96 11.65
N GLN A 82 -4.94 -13.63 11.82
CA GLN A 82 -4.09 -13.44 12.99
C GLN A 82 -3.56 -12.02 13.06
N LEU A 83 -3.33 -11.39 11.91
CA LEU A 83 -2.89 -10.01 11.86
C LEU A 83 -4.02 -9.03 12.22
N ALA A 84 -5.22 -9.21 11.68
CA ALA A 84 -6.36 -8.35 11.97
C ALA A 84 -6.86 -8.45 13.43
N ALA A 85 -6.60 -9.56 14.13
CA ALA A 85 -7.05 -9.79 15.50
C ALA A 85 -6.15 -9.15 16.59
N LYS A 86 -5.02 -8.52 16.22
CA LYS A 86 -4.13 -7.86 17.19
C LYS A 86 -4.63 -6.46 17.55
N PRO A 87 -4.63 -6.05 18.84
CA PRO A 87 -5.12 -4.73 19.27
C PRO A 87 -4.22 -3.55 18.89
N ASP A 88 -3.10 -3.79 18.20
CA ASP A 88 -2.02 -2.82 18.08
C ASP A 88 -2.17 -2.01 16.78
N GLY A 89 -2.54 -0.73 16.85
CA GLY A 89 -2.33 0.31 15.83
C GLY A 89 -2.22 -0.18 14.38
N ARG A 90 -3.28 -0.80 13.85
CA ARG A 90 -3.31 -1.51 12.57
C ARG A 90 -4.39 -0.96 11.64
N ILE A 91 -4.10 -1.01 10.34
CA ILE A 91 -5.09 -0.75 9.28
C ILE A 91 -5.28 -2.03 8.47
N GLY A 92 -6.38 -2.73 8.75
CA GLY A 92 -6.64 -4.06 8.19
C GLY A 92 -5.59 -5.06 8.67
N ILE A 93 -4.81 -5.60 7.75
CA ILE A 93 -3.76 -6.58 8.05
C ILE A 93 -2.38 -5.94 8.26
N PHE A 94 -2.24 -4.64 8.04
CA PHE A 94 -0.96 -3.95 8.04
C PHE A 94 -0.75 -3.16 9.34
N ARG A 95 0.39 -3.40 10.01
CA ARG A 95 0.87 -2.62 11.16
C ARG A 95 1.28 -1.22 10.73
N ILE A 96 0.92 -0.21 11.52
CA ILE A 96 1.40 1.15 11.35
C ILE A 96 2.83 1.25 11.93
N TYR A 97 3.77 1.74 11.12
CA TYR A 97 5.16 1.98 11.52
C TYR A 97 5.46 3.45 11.78
N ALA A 98 4.88 4.34 10.97
CA ALA A 98 5.05 5.78 11.12
C ALA A 98 3.80 6.49 10.60
N VAL A 99 3.43 7.59 11.27
CA VAL A 99 2.38 8.51 10.84
C VAL A 99 2.96 9.92 10.91
N SER A 100 2.75 10.68 9.85
CA SER A 100 3.10 12.08 9.70
C SER A 100 1.90 12.80 9.10
N ASP A 101 1.95 14.13 9.06
CA ASP A 101 0.82 14.93 8.55
C ASP A 101 0.45 14.59 7.11
N ASP A 102 1.41 14.21 6.29
CA ASP A 102 1.20 13.91 4.87
C ASP A 102 1.67 12.52 4.45
N GLU A 103 2.14 11.68 5.38
CA GLU A 103 2.59 10.33 5.06
C GLU A 103 2.19 9.34 6.16
N ILE A 104 1.81 8.13 5.75
CA ILE A 104 1.68 7.00 6.67
C ILE A 104 2.36 5.78 6.07
N ILE A 105 3.19 5.14 6.88
CA ILE A 105 3.89 3.92 6.54
C ILE A 105 3.24 2.78 7.30
N VAL A 106 2.70 1.83 6.54
CA VAL A 106 2.18 0.56 7.04
C VAL A 106 2.98 -0.59 6.48
N GLY A 107 2.96 -1.74 7.13
CA GLY A 107 3.74 -2.88 6.66
C GLY A 107 3.60 -4.10 7.54
N GLU A 108 4.40 -5.12 7.24
CA GLU A 108 4.57 -6.30 8.09
C GLU A 108 5.99 -6.83 7.95
N ASP A 109 6.51 -7.37 9.06
CA ASP A 109 7.76 -8.12 9.10
C ASP A 109 7.45 -9.61 9.22
N ASP A 110 8.00 -10.38 8.28
CA ASP A 110 7.83 -11.82 8.21
C ASP A 110 9.19 -12.52 8.01
N SER A 111 9.19 -13.80 8.32
CA SER A 111 10.33 -14.71 8.20
C SER A 111 11.01 -14.70 6.82
N HIS A 112 10.23 -14.52 5.75
CA HIS A 112 10.71 -14.62 4.37
C HIS A 112 10.88 -13.27 3.68
N LEU A 113 10.15 -12.24 4.12
CA LEU A 113 10.25 -10.87 3.60
C LEU A 113 9.72 -9.86 4.60
N ASP A 114 10.22 -8.64 4.46
CA ASP A 114 9.65 -7.43 5.06
C ASP A 114 8.91 -6.64 3.99
N PHE A 115 7.67 -6.30 4.29
CA PHE A 115 6.79 -5.52 3.43
C PHE A 115 6.56 -4.14 4.04
N ARG A 116 6.72 -3.09 3.24
CA ARG A 116 6.39 -1.72 3.59
C ARG A 116 5.58 -1.06 2.49
N LEU A 117 4.61 -0.27 2.90
CA LEU A 117 3.73 0.48 2.06
C LEU A 117 3.60 1.89 2.63
N SER A 118 4.03 2.88 1.85
CA SER A 118 3.82 4.29 2.15
C SER A 118 2.62 4.79 1.36
N VAL A 119 1.75 5.52 2.06
CA VAL A 119 0.75 6.38 1.45
C VAL A 119 1.24 7.80 1.69
N LEU A 120 1.56 8.52 0.63
CA LEU A 120 2.06 9.89 0.67
C LEU A 120 1.04 10.82 0.02
N ARG A 121 0.53 11.80 0.75
CA ARG A 121 -0.31 12.88 0.24
C ARG A 121 0.60 14.02 -0.24
N ASN A 122 0.45 14.41 -1.49
CA ASN A 122 1.09 15.60 -2.02
C ASN A 122 0.02 16.68 -2.28
N ARG A 123 0.08 17.76 -1.50
CA ARG A 123 -0.92 18.83 -1.49
C ARG A 123 -0.78 19.81 -2.65
N ASP A 124 0.39 19.88 -3.26
CA ASP A 124 0.74 20.88 -4.27
C ASP A 124 0.61 20.37 -5.70
N THR A 125 0.32 19.07 -5.86
CA THR A 125 0.21 18.43 -7.17
C THR A 125 -1.25 18.27 -7.60
N GLY A 126 -1.66 19.03 -8.61
CA GLY A 126 -3.02 19.01 -9.19
C GLY A 126 -4.00 19.93 -8.45
N LEU A 127 -5.27 19.93 -8.87
CA LEU A 127 -6.29 20.88 -8.39
C LEU A 127 -6.63 20.71 -6.90
N HIS A 128 -6.63 19.47 -6.42
CA HIS A 128 -6.99 19.13 -5.03
C HIS A 128 -5.87 18.39 -4.29
N GLY A 129 -4.68 18.28 -4.89
CA GLY A 129 -3.61 17.40 -4.45
C GLY A 129 -3.68 16.00 -5.06
N SER A 130 -2.74 15.16 -4.66
CA SER A 130 -2.61 13.77 -5.13
C SER A 130 -2.17 12.86 -3.98
N ILE A 131 -2.35 11.55 -4.17
CA ILE A 131 -1.80 10.52 -3.29
C ILE A 131 -0.86 9.65 -4.11
N THR A 132 0.30 9.34 -3.55
CA THR A 132 1.25 8.37 -4.06
C THR A 132 1.31 7.17 -3.12
N PHE A 133 0.99 5.99 -3.63
CA PHE A 133 1.24 4.72 -2.98
C PHE A 133 2.60 4.20 -3.39
N SER A 134 3.48 3.93 -2.43
CA SER A 134 4.80 3.36 -2.68
C SER A 134 4.95 2.04 -1.93
N THR A 135 5.19 0.94 -2.64
CA THR A 135 5.45 -0.37 -2.05
C THR A 135 6.93 -0.67 -2.09
N VAL A 136 7.47 -1.17 -0.99
CA VAL A 136 8.85 -1.63 -0.88
C VAL A 136 8.86 -3.00 -0.20
N VAL A 137 9.60 -3.95 -0.77
CA VAL A 137 9.76 -5.29 -0.21
C VAL A 137 11.22 -5.70 -0.19
N HIS A 138 11.67 -6.17 0.97
CA HIS A 138 12.99 -6.78 1.19
C HIS A 138 12.81 -8.26 1.49
N CYS A 139 13.51 -9.14 0.79
CA CYS A 139 13.43 -10.58 0.98
C CYS A 139 14.67 -11.07 1.75
N HIS A 140 14.45 -11.90 2.76
CA HIS A 140 15.53 -12.44 3.59
C HIS A 140 16.13 -13.73 3.03
N ASN A 141 15.36 -14.47 2.24
CA ASN A 141 15.75 -15.78 1.74
C ASN A 141 15.20 -16.03 0.32
N TRP A 142 15.60 -17.16 -0.26
CA TRP A 142 15.18 -17.56 -1.60
C TRP A 142 13.66 -17.79 -1.70
N ILE A 143 13.02 -18.23 -0.62
CA ILE A 143 11.56 -18.43 -0.55
C ILE A 143 10.86 -17.08 -0.75
N GLY A 144 11.30 -16.04 -0.05
CA GLY A 144 10.77 -14.67 -0.20
C GLY A 144 10.97 -14.12 -1.61
N ARG A 145 12.14 -14.38 -2.21
CA ARG A 145 12.45 -13.95 -3.59
C ARG A 145 11.55 -14.64 -4.63
N SER A 146 11.34 -15.95 -4.50
CA SER A 146 10.43 -16.70 -5.37
C SER A 146 8.97 -16.26 -5.17
N TYR A 147 8.57 -16.04 -3.92
CA TYR A 147 7.24 -15.56 -3.58
C TYR A 147 6.95 -14.20 -4.21
N ILE A 148 7.82 -13.20 -3.99
CA ILE A 148 7.60 -11.84 -4.51
C ILE A 148 7.58 -11.85 -6.05
N LEU A 149 8.42 -12.66 -6.69
CA LEU A 149 8.42 -12.80 -8.15
C LEU A 149 7.07 -13.29 -8.67
N LEU A 150 6.48 -14.30 -8.01
CA LEU A 150 5.20 -14.87 -8.39
C LEU A 150 4.03 -13.90 -8.15
N ILE A 151 4.01 -13.20 -7.01
CA ILE A 151 2.89 -12.31 -6.64
C ILE A 151 3.00 -10.91 -7.27
N ARG A 152 4.17 -10.47 -7.72
CA ARG A 152 4.41 -9.13 -8.29
C ARG A 152 3.39 -8.68 -9.35
N PRO A 153 3.03 -9.47 -10.38
CA PRO A 153 2.03 -9.03 -11.36
C PRO A 153 0.65 -8.81 -10.72
N PHE A 154 0.26 -9.68 -9.80
CA PHE A 154 -1.00 -9.54 -9.05
C PHE A 154 -0.96 -8.32 -8.13
N HIS A 155 0.15 -8.09 -7.43
CA HIS A 155 0.35 -6.93 -6.58
C HIS A 155 0.13 -5.62 -7.35
N LYS A 156 0.77 -5.45 -8.51
CA LYS A 156 0.58 -4.27 -9.36
C LYS A 156 -0.88 -4.07 -9.76
N LEU A 157 -1.59 -5.16 -10.07
CA LEU A 157 -3.01 -5.11 -10.40
C LEU A 157 -3.87 -4.74 -9.20
N VAL A 158 -3.61 -5.32 -8.02
CA VAL A 158 -4.30 -5.01 -6.76
C VAL A 158 -4.14 -3.53 -6.45
N VAL A 159 -2.92 -3.00 -6.38
CA VAL A 159 -2.66 -1.60 -6.02
C VAL A 159 -3.38 -0.64 -6.96
N ARG A 160 -3.26 -0.86 -8.29
CA ARG A 160 -3.95 -0.03 -9.28
C ARG A 160 -5.47 -0.06 -9.11
N ARG A 161 -6.05 -1.24 -8.87
CA ARG A 161 -7.50 -1.39 -8.71
C ARG A 161 -8.00 -0.81 -7.39
N THR A 162 -7.24 -0.95 -6.31
CA THR A 162 -7.54 -0.37 -5.00
C THR A 162 -7.59 1.16 -5.10
N LEU A 163 -6.56 1.78 -5.68
CA LEU A 163 -6.52 3.23 -5.91
C LEU A 163 -7.67 3.71 -6.81
N ALA A 164 -7.93 3.01 -7.92
CA ALA A 164 -9.02 3.38 -8.82
C ALA A 164 -10.40 3.26 -8.15
N ARG A 165 -10.59 2.28 -7.27
CA ARG A 165 -11.83 2.12 -6.49
C ARG A 165 -11.97 3.21 -5.43
N ALA A 166 -10.90 3.56 -4.72
CA ALA A 166 -10.93 4.63 -3.73
C ALA A 166 -11.33 5.97 -4.38
N VAL A 167 -10.76 6.27 -5.55
CA VAL A 167 -11.08 7.50 -6.31
C VAL A 167 -12.52 7.48 -6.81
N LYS A 168 -12.99 6.35 -7.36
CA LYS A 168 -14.38 6.19 -7.81
C LYS A 168 -15.38 6.31 -6.66
N GLY A 169 -15.00 5.84 -5.47
CA GLY A 169 -15.79 5.97 -4.24
C GLY A 169 -15.67 7.34 -3.57
N GLY A 170 -14.87 8.26 -4.11
CA GLY A 170 -14.67 9.58 -3.52
C GLY A 170 -13.90 9.57 -2.19
N PHE A 171 -13.21 8.48 -1.88
CA PHE A 171 -12.60 8.23 -0.57
C PHE A 171 -13.63 8.33 0.59
N ALA A 172 -14.85 7.87 0.35
CA ALA A 172 -15.91 7.69 1.35
C ALA A 172 -16.02 6.23 1.83
#